data_AF-A0A411WNZ5-F1
#
_entry.id   AF-A0A411WNZ5-F1
#
_cell.length_a   1.000
_cell.length_b   1.000
_cell.length_c   1.000
_cell.angle_alpha   90.00
_cell.angle_beta   90.00
_cell.angle_gamma   90.00
#
_symmetry.space_group_name_H-M   'P 1'
#
loop_
_entity.id
_entity.type
_entity.pdbx_description
1 polymer ?
#
loop_
_entity_poly.entity_id
_entity_poly.type
_entity_poly.pdbx_seq_one_letter_code
_entity_poly.pdbx_strand_id
1 'polypeptide(L)'
;MWQWLMLCSESGRCSIYQRWPNQPESQPDNHSQEGKLMFHTNVVNQLTSWIKDNLQEPLNIKTVASRSGYSPWHLQRMFKSITGYPLASYIRIQRLNNAASELKKSRVTVADVAAKYQFDSQQSFCRAFKKYFATSPSRYRRFSLTDQPSGSANNQ
;
A
#
# COMPACT_ATOMS: atom_id res chain seq x y z
N MET A 1 -54.01 21.32 19.81
CA MET A 1 -54.62 22.65 19.66
C MET A 1 -53.67 23.50 18.81
N TRP A 2 -53.68 23.26 17.50
CA TRP A 2 -53.12 24.19 16.51
C TRP A 2 -54.30 24.94 15.93
N GLN A 3 -54.34 26.24 16.16
CA GLN A 3 -55.34 27.15 15.67
C GLN A 3 -54.80 27.73 14.35
N TRP A 4 -55.34 27.29 13.21
CA TRP A 4 -55.25 28.04 11.96
C TRP A 4 -56.64 28.04 11.34
N LEU A 5 -57.35 29.15 11.53
CA LEU A 5 -58.53 29.48 10.75
C LEU A 5 -58.08 29.93 9.35
N MET A 6 -58.70 29.28 8.37
CA MET A 6 -59.31 29.88 7.18
C MET A 6 -58.46 30.26 5.95
N LEU A 7 -58.80 29.51 4.89
CA LEU A 7 -59.27 29.98 3.56
C LEU A 7 -58.26 30.43 2.50
N CYS A 8 -58.19 29.62 1.45
CA CYS A 8 -58.49 29.91 0.03
C CYS A 8 -57.60 29.03 -0.85
N SER A 9 -57.94 28.60 -2.06
CA SER A 9 -59.17 28.41 -2.85
C SER A 9 -58.70 27.79 -4.16
N GLU A 10 -59.59 27.07 -4.84
CA GLU A 10 -59.44 26.39 -6.12
C GLU A 10 -58.81 27.26 -7.24
N SER A 11 -57.80 26.74 -7.94
CA SER A 11 -57.71 26.73 -9.42
C SER A 11 -56.31 26.29 -9.86
N GLY A 12 -56.28 25.33 -10.77
CA GLY A 12 -55.05 24.74 -11.29
C GLY A 12 -54.25 25.69 -12.18
N ARG A 13 -52.92 25.65 -12.02
CA ARG A 13 -51.95 25.31 -13.07
C ARG A 13 -50.53 25.45 -12.53
N CYS A 14 -49.65 24.68 -13.17
CA CYS A 14 -48.21 24.68 -13.07
C CYS A 14 -47.61 26.08 -12.87
N SER A 15 -46.51 26.15 -12.13
CA SER A 15 -45.18 26.24 -12.74
C SER A 15 -44.14 26.56 -11.65
N ILE A 16 -42.91 26.10 -11.93
CA ILE A 16 -41.62 26.68 -11.53
C ILE A 16 -41.33 26.93 -10.05
N TYR A 17 -40.32 26.17 -9.57
CA TYR A 17 -39.28 26.59 -8.63
C TYR A 17 -39.48 27.97 -8.00
N GLN A 18 -39.64 28.00 -6.67
CA GLN A 18 -38.58 28.53 -5.81
C GLN A 18 -38.93 28.46 -4.31
N ARG A 19 -37.84 28.27 -3.56
CA ARG A 19 -37.64 28.61 -2.15
C ARG A 19 -38.13 27.59 -1.14
N TRP A 20 -37.29 26.57 -0.92
CA TRP A 20 -37.22 25.94 0.39
C TRP A 20 -36.49 26.89 1.36
N PRO A 21 -37.13 27.39 2.44
CA PRO A 21 -36.45 28.13 3.49
C PRO A 21 -35.87 27.11 4.50
N ASN A 22 -34.56 27.15 4.67
CA ASN A 22 -33.82 26.52 5.77
C ASN A 22 -34.18 25.05 6.07
N GLN A 23 -33.56 24.12 5.34
CA GLN A 23 -33.19 22.84 5.98
C GLN A 23 -31.77 22.98 6.49
N PRO A 24 -31.46 22.59 7.74
CA PRO A 24 -30.08 22.34 8.11
C PRO A 24 -29.53 21.30 7.14
N GLU A 25 -28.46 21.69 6.47
CA GLU A 25 -27.76 20.92 5.46
C GLU A 25 -27.50 19.51 5.99
N SER A 26 -28.19 18.53 5.40
CA SER A 26 -27.97 17.11 5.69
C SER A 26 -26.59 16.76 5.14
N GLN A 27 -25.55 16.96 5.96
CA GLN A 27 -24.22 16.47 5.67
C GLN A 27 -24.32 14.96 5.43
N PRO A 28 -23.84 14.42 4.30
CA PRO A 28 -23.79 12.98 4.14
C PRO A 28 -22.95 12.39 5.28
N ASP A 29 -23.38 11.27 5.86
CA ASP A 29 -22.79 10.55 7.01
C ASP A 29 -21.26 10.27 6.90
N ASN A 30 -20.43 11.32 6.96
CA ASN A 30 -18.98 11.24 6.81
C ASN A 30 -18.32 10.69 8.09
N HIS A 31 -18.97 10.85 9.25
CA HIS A 31 -18.46 10.38 10.54
C HIS A 31 -18.40 8.84 10.69
N SER A 32 -19.16 8.07 9.90
CA SER A 32 -19.11 6.60 9.93
C SER A 32 -18.05 6.01 8.98
N GLN A 33 -17.62 6.75 7.95
CA GLN A 33 -16.63 6.27 6.98
C GLN A 33 -15.20 6.54 7.43
N GLU A 34 -14.96 7.65 8.14
CA GLU A 34 -13.65 8.02 8.68
C GLU A 34 -13.12 6.98 9.67
N GLY A 35 -13.96 6.50 10.60
CA GLY A 35 -13.58 5.48 11.57
C GLY A 35 -13.19 4.14 10.92
N LYS A 36 -13.90 3.74 9.85
CA LYS A 36 -13.60 2.51 9.09
C LYS A 36 -12.28 2.63 8.33
N LEU A 37 -12.03 3.79 7.71
CA LEU A 37 -10.79 4.05 6.98
C LEU A 37 -9.57 4.07 7.93
N MET A 38 -9.71 4.70 9.10
CA MET A 38 -8.66 4.71 10.13
C MET A 38 -8.34 3.28 10.60
N PHE A 39 -9.35 2.45 10.86
CA PHE A 39 -9.14 1.06 11.27
C PHE A 39 -8.41 0.25 10.20
N HIS A 40 -8.86 0.30 8.94
CA HIS A 40 -8.20 -0.43 7.86
C HIS A 40 -6.75 0.05 7.64
N THR A 41 -6.49 1.36 7.79
CA THR A 41 -5.14 1.91 7.69
C THR A 41 -4.23 1.34 8.78
N ASN A 42 -4.72 1.25 10.01
CA ASN A 42 -3.99 0.63 11.11
C ASN A 42 -3.68 -0.85 10.82
N VAL A 43 -4.66 -1.61 10.33
CA VAL A 43 -4.47 -3.02 9.93
C VAL A 43 -3.39 -3.14 8.84
N VAL A 44 -3.43 -2.29 7.81
CA VAL A 44 -2.41 -2.29 6.75
C VAL A 44 -1.04 -1.94 7.30
N ASN A 45 -0.93 -0.97 8.19
CA ASN A 45 0.35 -0.58 8.80
C ASN A 45 0.96 -1.73 9.60
N GLN A 46 0.17 -2.40 10.45
CA GLN A 46 0.61 -3.58 11.19
C GLN A 46 1.03 -4.71 10.25
N LEU A 47 0.23 -4.95 9.21
CA LEU A 47 0.52 -5.98 8.22
C LEU A 47 1.81 -5.70 7.45
N THR A 48 2.04 -4.46 7.03
CA THR A 48 3.26 -4.08 6.30
C THR A 48 4.50 -4.20 7.17
N SER A 49 4.43 -3.86 8.46
CA SER A 49 5.52 -4.10 9.41
C SER A 49 5.83 -5.58 9.50
N TRP A 50 4.82 -6.41 9.75
CA TRP A 50 5.00 -7.84 9.87
C TRP A 50 5.56 -8.48 8.59
N ILE A 51 5.07 -8.06 7.41
CA ILE A 51 5.59 -8.53 6.13
C ILE A 51 7.10 -8.26 6.02
N LYS A 52 7.56 -7.07 6.41
CA LYS A 52 8.98 -6.70 6.35
C LYS A 52 9.85 -7.59 7.25
N ASP A 53 9.32 -7.98 8.40
CA ASP A 53 10.04 -8.86 9.34
C ASP A 53 10.09 -10.33 8.86
N ASN A 54 9.20 -10.72 7.94
CA ASN A 54 9.01 -12.12 7.53
C ASN A 54 9.31 -12.35 6.02
N LEU A 55 10.12 -11.49 5.39
CA LEU A 55 10.39 -11.57 3.94
C LEU A 55 11.19 -12.80 3.51
N GLN A 56 11.95 -13.38 4.44
CA GLN A 56 12.83 -14.54 4.20
C GLN A 56 12.09 -15.88 4.34
N GLU A 57 10.83 -15.84 4.79
CA GLU A 57 9.98 -17.02 4.93
C GLU A 57 8.95 -17.10 3.78
N PRO A 58 8.43 -18.30 3.49
CA PRO A 58 7.38 -18.49 2.50
C PRO A 58 6.08 -17.78 2.93
N LEU A 59 5.90 -16.54 2.47
CA LEU A 59 4.69 -15.75 2.69
C LEU A 59 3.58 -16.17 1.72
N ASN A 60 2.63 -16.97 2.20
CA ASN A 60 1.38 -17.24 1.49
C ASN A 60 0.33 -16.18 1.84
N ILE A 61 -0.41 -15.70 0.82
CA ILE A 61 -1.55 -14.80 1.00
C ILE A 61 -2.55 -15.34 2.03
N LYS A 62 -2.76 -16.66 2.11
CA LYS A 62 -3.62 -17.30 3.12
C LYS A 62 -3.11 -17.05 4.55
N THR A 63 -1.80 -17.14 4.77
CA THR A 63 -1.17 -16.86 6.07
C THR A 63 -1.32 -15.40 6.44
N VAL A 64 -1.08 -14.51 5.48
CA VAL A 64 -1.23 -13.05 5.64
C VAL A 64 -2.68 -12.69 5.99
N ALA A 65 -3.65 -13.32 5.32
CA ALA A 65 -5.09 -13.12 5.53
C ALA A 65 -5.57 -13.65 6.88
N SER A 66 -5.10 -14.83 7.28
CA SER A 66 -5.46 -15.43 8.57
C SER A 66 -5.04 -14.53 9.74
N ARG A 67 -3.89 -13.86 9.61
CA ARG A 67 -3.39 -12.91 10.62
C ARG A 67 -4.18 -11.62 10.68
N SER A 68 -4.71 -11.13 9.56
CA SER A 68 -5.48 -9.88 9.53
C SER A 68 -6.94 -10.06 9.95
N GLY A 69 -7.42 -11.31 10.11
CA GLY A 69 -8.82 -11.61 10.41
C GLY A 69 -9.76 -11.43 9.21
N TYR A 70 -9.23 -11.19 8.02
CA TYR A 70 -10.01 -10.98 6.80
C TYR A 70 -9.88 -12.16 5.84
N SER A 71 -10.89 -12.33 4.99
CA SER A 71 -10.76 -13.25 3.85
C SER A 71 -9.65 -12.76 2.91
N PRO A 72 -8.93 -13.67 2.22
CA PRO A 72 -7.86 -13.31 1.28
C PRO A 72 -8.26 -12.25 0.26
N TRP A 73 -9.47 -12.38 -0.28
CA TRP A 73 -10.00 -11.46 -1.28
C TRP A 73 -10.27 -10.06 -0.70
N HIS A 74 -10.88 -10.00 0.49
CA HIS A 74 -11.15 -8.71 1.15
C HIS A 74 -9.84 -8.01 1.49
N LEU A 75 -8.88 -8.75 2.05
CA LEU A 75 -7.56 -8.23 2.37
C LEU A 75 -6.87 -7.64 1.15
N GLN A 76 -6.83 -8.34 0.02
CA GLN A 76 -6.18 -7.86 -1.19
C GLN A 76 -6.80 -6.55 -1.72
N ARG A 77 -8.13 -6.45 -1.71
CA ARG A 77 -8.83 -5.24 -2.14
C ARG A 77 -8.56 -4.07 -1.20
N MET A 78 -8.72 -4.29 0.10
CA MET A 78 -8.50 -3.27 1.13
C MET A 78 -7.03 -2.79 1.15
N PHE A 79 -6.08 -3.73 1.04
CA PHE A 79 -4.66 -3.40 0.95
C PHE A 79 -4.36 -2.56 -0.29
N LYS A 80 -4.91 -2.93 -1.46
CA LYS A 80 -4.73 -2.17 -2.69
C LYS A 80 -5.37 -0.78 -2.62
N SER A 81 -6.55 -0.64 -2.01
CA SER A 81 -7.19 0.68 -1.88
C SER A 81 -6.40 1.64 -0.99
N ILE A 82 -5.66 1.11 0.00
CA ILE A 82 -4.87 1.94 0.93
C ILE A 82 -3.45 2.18 0.40
N THR A 83 -2.78 1.15 -0.10
CA THR A 83 -1.37 1.24 -0.52
C THR A 83 -1.19 1.61 -1.99
N GLY A 84 -2.22 1.48 -2.81
CA GLY A 84 -2.15 1.61 -4.26
C GLY A 84 -1.58 0.38 -4.99
N TYR A 85 -1.03 -0.60 -4.27
CA TYR A 85 -0.36 -1.76 -4.85
C TYR A 85 -1.05 -3.08 -4.49
N PRO A 86 -1.07 -4.08 -5.40
CA PRO A 86 -1.42 -5.44 -5.03
C PRO A 86 -0.45 -5.98 -3.96
N LEU A 87 -0.99 -6.69 -2.97
CA LEU A 87 -0.23 -7.27 -1.86
C LEU A 87 0.99 -8.09 -2.34
N ALA A 88 0.81 -8.95 -3.34
CA ALA A 88 1.90 -9.78 -3.88
C ALA A 88 3.02 -8.93 -4.51
N SER A 89 2.66 -7.87 -5.22
CA SER A 89 3.62 -6.92 -5.80
C SER A 89 4.38 -6.18 -4.70
N TYR A 90 3.70 -5.77 -3.64
CA TYR A 90 4.31 -5.13 -2.48
C TYR A 90 5.35 -6.05 -1.82
N ILE A 91 4.99 -7.30 -1.51
CA ILE A 91 5.92 -8.28 -0.93
C ILE A 91 7.15 -8.48 -1.84
N ARG A 92 6.93 -8.63 -3.15
CA ARG A 92 8.01 -8.80 -4.12
C ARG A 92 8.95 -7.60 -4.16
N ILE A 93 8.43 -6.37 -4.10
CA ILE A 93 9.24 -5.15 -4.05
C ILE A 93 10.04 -5.08 -2.75
N GLN A 94 9.44 -5.40 -1.61
CA GLN A 94 10.15 -5.41 -0.33
C GLN A 94 11.27 -6.44 -0.30
N ARG A 95 11.05 -7.64 -0.86
CA ARG A 95 12.09 -8.67 -1.05
C ARG A 95 13.24 -8.16 -1.92
N LEU A 96 12.93 -7.51 -3.05
CA LEU A 96 13.95 -6.93 -3.93
C LEU A 96 14.78 -5.84 -3.25
N ASN A 97 14.14 -4.96 -2.46
CA ASN A 97 14.83 -3.91 -1.71
C ASN A 97 15.79 -4.48 -0.67
N ASN A 98 15.34 -5.47 0.11
CA ASN A 98 16.18 -6.10 1.12
C ASN A 98 17.33 -6.89 0.49
N ALA A 99 17.05 -7.65 -0.58
CA ALA A 99 18.08 -8.32 -1.37
C ALA A 99 19.12 -7.35 -1.93
N ALA A 100 18.70 -6.18 -2.42
CA ALA A 100 19.61 -5.15 -2.90
C ALA A 100 20.51 -4.62 -1.77
N SER A 101 19.94 -4.37 -0.58
CA SER A 101 20.74 -3.98 0.59
C SER A 101 21.73 -5.05 1.02
N GLU A 102 21.34 -6.33 0.99
CA GLU A 102 22.22 -7.44 1.36
C GLU A 102 23.36 -7.66 0.34
N LEU A 103 23.06 -7.51 -0.95
CA LEU A 103 24.07 -7.57 -2.02
C LEU A 103 25.14 -6.49 -1.89
N LYS A 104 24.80 -5.33 -1.32
CA LYS A 104 25.75 -4.24 -1.06
C LYS A 104 26.61 -4.52 0.18
N LYS A 105 26.04 -5.13 1.22
CA LYS A 105 26.69 -5.31 2.52
C LYS A 105 27.55 -6.58 2.59
N SER A 106 27.27 -7.58 1.75
CA SER A 106 27.86 -8.91 1.87
C SER A 106 28.48 -9.41 0.56
N ARG A 107 29.33 -10.43 0.67
CA ARG A 107 29.93 -11.14 -0.49
C ARG A 107 29.12 -12.39 -0.89
N VAL A 108 27.91 -12.54 -0.35
CA VAL A 108 27.00 -13.65 -0.63
C VAL A 108 26.70 -13.72 -2.14
N THR A 109 26.53 -14.94 -2.65
CA THR A 109 26.28 -15.13 -4.08
C THR A 109 24.87 -14.64 -4.46
N VAL A 110 24.69 -14.30 -5.73
CA VAL A 110 23.37 -13.87 -6.24
C VAL A 110 22.33 -15.00 -6.12
N ALA A 111 22.77 -16.26 -6.22
CA ALA A 111 21.92 -17.43 -6.06
C ALA A 111 21.44 -17.57 -4.60
N ASP A 112 22.34 -17.44 -3.63
CA ASP A 112 22.00 -17.55 -2.21
C ASP A 112 21.06 -16.41 -1.77
N VAL A 113 21.30 -15.18 -2.24
CA VAL A 113 20.39 -14.05 -1.98
C VAL A 113 19.01 -14.31 -2.59
N ALA A 114 18.94 -14.86 -3.80
CA ALA A 114 17.67 -15.20 -4.43
C ALA A 114 16.89 -16.24 -3.60
N ALA A 115 17.56 -17.29 -3.16
CA ALA A 115 16.96 -18.33 -2.32
C ALA A 115 16.51 -17.77 -0.96
N LYS A 116 17.35 -16.97 -0.30
CA LYS A 116 17.07 -16.34 1.00
C LYS A 116 15.82 -15.46 0.95
N TYR A 117 15.61 -14.73 -0.14
CA TYR A 117 14.42 -13.90 -0.35
C TYR A 117 13.32 -14.61 -1.13
N GLN A 118 13.29 -15.94 -1.10
CA GLN A 118 12.17 -16.77 -1.54
C GLN A 118 11.82 -16.55 -3.03
N PHE A 119 12.83 -16.49 -3.89
CA PHE A 119 12.67 -16.59 -5.34
C PHE A 119 12.92 -18.03 -5.78
N ASP A 120 12.07 -18.54 -6.67
CA ASP A 120 12.15 -19.94 -7.13
C ASP A 120 13.46 -20.29 -7.84
N SER A 121 14.11 -19.28 -8.43
CA SER A 121 15.39 -19.45 -9.12
C SER A 121 16.17 -18.14 -9.19
N GLN A 122 17.48 -18.25 -9.38
CA GLN A 122 18.35 -17.09 -9.62
C GLN A 122 17.90 -16.31 -10.88
N GLN A 123 17.41 -16.99 -11.92
CA GLN A 123 16.95 -16.39 -13.16
C GLN A 123 15.69 -15.54 -12.94
N SER A 124 14.73 -16.05 -12.15
CA SER A 124 13.50 -15.30 -11.83
C SER A 124 13.81 -14.06 -10.98
N PHE A 125 14.76 -14.18 -10.05
CA PHE A 125 15.30 -13.05 -9.28
C PHE A 125 15.96 -12.02 -10.19
N CYS A 126 16.92 -12.41 -11.03
CA CYS A 126 17.63 -11.50 -11.92
C CYS A 126 16.69 -10.72 -12.86
N ARG A 127 15.66 -11.38 -13.41
CA ARG A 127 14.64 -10.72 -14.24
C ARG A 127 13.85 -9.69 -13.45
N ALA A 128 13.41 -10.04 -12.24
CA ALA A 128 12.67 -9.15 -11.36
C ALA A 128 13.51 -7.94 -10.93
N PHE A 129 14.74 -8.21 -10.53
CA PHE A 129 15.70 -7.21 -10.08
C PHE A 129 16.02 -6.22 -11.19
N LYS A 130 16.32 -6.71 -12.40
CA LYS A 130 16.57 -5.85 -13.57
C LYS A 130 15.34 -5.03 -13.95
N LYS A 131 14.14 -5.60 -13.85
CA LYS A 131 12.89 -4.87 -14.11
C LYS A 131 12.67 -3.73 -13.11
N TYR A 132 13.04 -3.94 -11.85
CA TYR A 132 12.80 -2.96 -10.78
C TYR A 132 13.91 -1.91 -10.65
N PHE A 133 15.18 -2.31 -10.70
CA PHE A 133 16.35 -1.43 -10.53
C PHE A 133 17.01 -0.98 -11.84
N ALA A 134 16.48 -1.38 -13.00
CA ALA A 134 17.06 -1.15 -14.32
C ALA A 134 18.50 -1.69 -14.54
N THR A 135 19.03 -2.48 -13.61
CA THR A 135 20.39 -3.02 -13.64
C THR A 135 20.45 -4.44 -13.09
N SER A 136 21.50 -5.21 -13.43
CA SER A 136 21.64 -6.57 -12.92
C SER A 136 22.15 -6.59 -11.47
N PRO A 137 21.82 -7.62 -10.66
CA PRO A 137 22.31 -7.75 -9.29
C PRO A 137 23.83 -7.66 -9.17
N SER A 138 24.57 -8.34 -10.05
CA SER A 138 26.05 -8.32 -10.06
C SER A 138 26.61 -6.93 -10.38
N ARG A 139 25.97 -6.19 -11.28
CA ARG A 139 26.36 -4.82 -11.62
C ARG A 139 26.01 -3.86 -10.48
N TYR A 140 24.83 -4.02 -9.87
CA TYR A 140 24.38 -3.25 -8.71
C TYR A 140 25.39 -3.34 -7.54
N ARG A 141 25.91 -4.54 -7.26
CA ARG A 141 26.96 -4.75 -6.24
C ARG A 141 28.28 -4.03 -6.52
N ARG A 142 28.69 -3.94 -7.80
CA ARG A 142 29.92 -3.24 -8.16
C ARG A 142 29.81 -1.73 -7.97
N PHE A 143 28.65 -1.14 -8.31
CA PHE A 143 28.45 0.30 -8.20
C PHE A 143 28.51 0.82 -6.75
N SER A 144 28.07 0.04 -5.76
CA SER A 144 28.21 0.41 -4.34
C SER A 144 29.65 0.47 -3.84
N LEU A 145 30.59 -0.19 -4.52
CA LEU A 145 32.02 -0.16 -4.15
C LEU A 145 32.73 1.08 -4.71
N THR A 146 32.19 1.72 -5.74
CA THR A 146 32.81 2.85 -6.44
C THR A 146 32.39 4.23 -5.94
N ASP A 147 31.40 4.34 -5.04
CA ASP A 147 30.88 5.61 -4.49
C ASP A 147 31.40 5.95 -3.08
N GLN A 148 32.54 5.39 -2.65
CA GLN A 148 33.26 5.92 -1.48
C GLN A 148 34.31 6.92 -1.99
N PRO A 149 34.12 8.25 -1.83
CA PRO A 149 35.23 9.19 -1.91
C PRO A 149 36.17 8.95 -0.71
N SER A 150 37.00 7.93 -0.81
CA SER A 150 38.19 7.77 0.03
C SER A 150 39.24 8.76 -0.44
N GLY A 151 39.31 9.93 0.19
CA GLY A 151 40.40 10.87 -0.05
C GLY A 151 40.05 12.34 0.11
N SER A 152 39.65 12.77 1.31
CA SER A 152 40.10 14.10 1.74
C SER A 152 41.59 13.95 2.04
N ALA A 153 42.38 14.37 1.06
CA ALA A 153 43.80 14.53 1.14
C ALA A 153 44.18 15.40 2.35
N ASN A 154 45.14 14.91 3.13
CA ASN A 154 46.07 15.79 3.82
C ASN A 154 46.68 16.74 2.78
N ASN A 155 46.64 18.04 3.04
CA ASN A 155 47.64 18.98 2.54
C ASN A 155 47.76 20.12 3.54
N GLN A 156 48.96 20.14 4.15
CA GLN A 156 49.82 21.27 4.53
C GLN A 156 49.22 22.68 4.46
#